data_AF-A0A4U8WCK8-F1
#
_entry.id   AF-A0A4U8WCK8-F1
#
_cell.length_a   1.000
_cell.length_b   1.000
_cell.length_c   1.000
_cell.angle_alpha   90.00
_cell.angle_beta   90.00
_cell.angle_gamma   90.00
#
_symmetry.space_group_name_H-M   'P 1'
#
loop_
_entity.id
_entity.type
_entity.pdbx_description
1 polymer ?
#
loop_
_entity_poly.entity_id
_entity_poly.type
_entity_poly.pdbx_seq_one_letter_code
_entity_poly.pdbx_strand_id
1 'polypeptide(L)' 'MGGFDYRAIGSGIPYYWLIDIDTAATLTAYHLVDDHYELVADSSTAATLDLAGTRVEIDFVALTSTRA' A
#
# COMPACT_ATOMS: atom_id res chain seq x y z
N MET A 1 28.29 -29.57 8.29
CA MET A 1 27.74 -28.44 9.05
C MET A 1 26.58 -27.89 8.24
N GLY A 2 25.37 -28.15 8.71
CA GLY A 2 24.14 -27.73 8.04
C GLY A 2 23.76 -26.32 8.47
N GLY A 3 23.15 -25.60 7.53
CA GLY A 3 22.61 -24.28 7.73
C GLY A 3 22.16 -23.74 6.39
N PHE A 4 21.17 -24.38 5.78
CA PHE A 4 20.42 -23.71 4.73
C PHE A 4 19.73 -22.52 5.40
N ASP A 5 20.15 -21.33 5.01
CA ASP A 5 19.53 -20.08 5.45
C ASP A 5 18.10 -20.07 4.89
N TYR A 6 17.13 -20.39 5.76
CA TYR A 6 15.70 -20.37 5.47
C TYR A 6 15.12 -18.96 5.63
N ARG A 7 15.95 -17.90 5.57
CA ARG A 7 15.48 -16.51 5.50
C ARG A 7 14.35 -16.43 4.50
N ALA A 8 13.18 -16.14 5.06
CA ALA A 8 11.89 -16.33 4.45
C ALA A 8 11.90 -15.88 3.00
N ILE A 9 11.51 -16.78 2.09
CA ILE A 9 10.90 -16.36 0.83
C ILE A 9 9.52 -15.85 1.25
N GLY A 10 9.48 -14.68 1.88
CA GLY A 10 8.27 -14.10 2.45
C GLY A 10 7.25 -13.97 1.33
N SER A 11 6.17 -14.75 1.39
CA SER A 11 5.14 -14.81 0.35
C SER A 11 4.18 -13.61 0.40
N GLY A 12 4.55 -12.54 1.11
CA GLY A 12 3.72 -11.36 1.31
C GLY A 12 3.97 -10.30 0.23
N ILE A 13 2.92 -9.53 -0.07
CA ILE A 13 3.04 -8.34 -0.91
C ILE A 13 3.69 -7.25 -0.04
N PRO A 14 4.84 -6.65 -0.44
CA PRO A 14 5.53 -5.66 0.38
C PRO A 14 4.65 -4.45 0.73
N TYR A 15 3.84 -3.97 -0.21
CA TYR A 15 2.89 -2.89 0.00
C TYR A 15 1.53 -3.29 -0.57
N TYR A 16 0.49 -3.21 0.24
CA TYR A 16 -0.89 -3.37 -0.23
C TYR A 16 -1.74 -2.19 0.22
N TRP A 17 -2.67 -1.80 -0.65
CA TRP A 17 -3.51 -0.64 -0.48
C TRP A 17 -4.97 -1.02 -0.67
N LEU A 18 -5.83 -0.46 0.17
CA LEU A 18 -7.27 -0.58 0.08
C LEU A 18 -7.81 0.82 -0.22
N ILE A 19 -8.56 0.93 -1.32
CA ILE A 19 -9.22 2.17 -1.70
C ILE A 19 -10.72 1.91 -1.63
N ASP A 20 -11.40 2.63 -0.74
CA ASP A 20 -12.87 2.71 -0.74
C ASP A 20 -13.27 3.87 -1.66
N ILE A 21 -14.29 3.68 -2.50
CA ILE A 21 -14.75 4.65 -3.50
C ILE A 21 -16.25 4.97 -3.39
N ASP A 22 -16.98 4.45 -2.40
CA ASP A 22 -18.44 4.49 -2.38
C ASP A 22 -19.02 5.90 -2.08
N THR A 23 -18.55 6.58 -1.03
CA THR A 23 -19.05 7.92 -0.65
C THR A 23 -18.03 9.04 -0.83
N ALA A 24 -16.84 8.86 -0.26
CA ALA A 24 -15.70 9.74 -0.40
C ALA A 24 -14.49 8.81 -0.44
N ALA A 25 -13.64 9.00 -1.44
CA ALA A 25 -12.54 8.07 -1.62
C ALA A 25 -11.58 8.11 -0.43
N THR A 26 -11.37 6.97 0.19
CA THR A 26 -10.41 6.81 1.28
C THR A 26 -9.37 5.78 0.90
N LEU A 27 -8.16 5.95 1.42
CA LEU A 27 -7.07 5.02 1.27
C LEU A 27 -6.58 4.58 2.63
N THR A 28 -6.47 3.27 2.79
CA THR A 28 -5.67 2.65 3.84
C THR A 28 -4.51 1.89 3.19
N ALA A 29 -3.28 2.25 3.56
CA ALA A 29 -2.07 1.63 3.00
C ALA A 29 -1.27 0.91 4.08
N TYR A 30 -0.75 -0.25 3.70
CA TYR A 30 0.03 -1.10 4.60
C TYR A 30 1.37 -1.48 4.00
N HIS A 31 2.35 -1.67 4.88
CA HIS A 31 3.69 -2.14 4.55
C HIS A 31 4.01 -3.41 5.34
N LEU A 32 4.57 -4.41 4.68
CA LEU A 32 5.03 -5.64 5.31
C LEU A 32 6.38 -5.39 5.99
N VAL A 33 6.42 -5.50 7.31
CA VAL A 33 7.64 -5.40 8.12
C VAL A 33 7.80 -6.71 8.88
N ASP A 34 8.95 -7.37 8.68
CA ASP A 34 9.32 -8.69 9.22
C ASP A 34 8.38 -9.86 8.87
N ASP A 35 7.11 -9.81 9.24
CA ASP A 35 6.03 -10.73 8.82
C ASP A 35 4.62 -10.18 9.13
N HIS A 36 4.50 -8.90 9.49
CA HIS A 36 3.23 -8.26 9.82
C HIS A 36 3.02 -6.99 9.00
N TYR A 37 1.74 -6.67 8.79
CA TYR A 37 1.35 -5.49 8.05
C TYR A 37 1.13 -4.30 8.98
N GLU A 38 1.92 -3.25 8.77
CA GLU A 38 1.85 -2.00 9.49
C GLU A 38 1.10 -0.93 8.68
N LEU A 39 0.25 -0.15 9.33
CA LEU A 39 -0.46 0.98 8.71
C LEU A 39 0.53 2.11 8.42
N VAL A 40 0.68 2.48 7.15
CA VAL A 40 1.58 3.56 6.72
C VAL A 40 0.85 4.81 6.23
N ALA A 41 -0.42 4.69 5.83
CA ALA A 41 -1.28 5.83 5.54
C ALA A 41 -2.75 5.51 5.76
N ASP A 42 -3.48 6.50 6.26
CA ASP A 42 -4.95 6.54 6.34
C ASP A 42 -5.39 7.96 5.95
N SER A 43 -6.01 8.11 4.78
CA SER A 43 -6.32 9.44 4.21
C SER A 43 -7.59 9.45 3.37
N SER A 44 -8.26 10.61 3.33
CA SER A 44 -9.58 10.80 2.70
C SER A 44 -9.64 11.87 1.61
N THR A 45 -8.52 12.49 1.23
CA THR A 45 -8.51 13.65 0.31
C THR A 45 -7.47 13.55 -0.80
N ALA A 46 -6.20 13.29 -0.45
CA ALA A 46 -5.14 12.99 -1.41
C ALA A 46 -4.09 12.14 -0.71
N ALA A 47 -3.72 11.01 -1.31
CA ALA A 47 -2.71 10.14 -0.75
C ALA A 47 -1.38 10.34 -1.45
N THR A 48 -0.43 10.96 -0.75
CA THR A 48 0.99 10.82 -1.07
C THR A 48 1.53 9.64 -0.28
N LEU A 49 2.07 8.65 -0.98
CA LEU A 49 2.71 7.47 -0.41
C LEU A 49 4.21 7.48 -0.76
N ASP A 50 5.03 7.10 0.21
CA ASP A 50 6.43 6.77 -0.06
C ASP A 50 6.56 5.26 -0.24
N LEU A 51 6.96 4.85 -1.44
CA LEU A 51 7.25 3.47 -1.81
C LEU A 51 8.75 3.31 -2.00
N ALA A 52 9.44 2.85 -0.96
CA ALA A 52 10.89 2.63 -0.99
C ALA A 52 11.67 3.86 -1.56
N GLY A 53 11.30 5.06 -1.13
CA GLY A 53 11.89 6.33 -1.57
C GLY A 53 11.28 6.91 -2.85
N THR A 54 10.30 6.24 -3.46
CA THR A 54 9.54 6.76 -4.59
C THR A 54 8.23 7.37 -4.09
N ARG A 55 8.07 8.67 -4.32
CA ARG A 55 6.81 9.35 -4.01
C ARG A 55 5.76 9.00 -5.07
N VAL A 56 4.67 8.37 -4.64
CA VAL A 56 3.48 8.10 -5.46
C VAL A 56 2.34 8.97 -4.97
N GLU A 57 1.70 9.68 -5.89
CA GLU A 57 0.52 10.49 -5.61
C GLU A 57 -0.70 9.82 -6.24
N ILE A 58 -1.75 9.65 -5.43
CA ILE A 58 -3.02 9.11 -5.87
C ILE A 58 -4.06 10.24 -5.87
N ASP A 59 -4.51 10.58 -7.07
CA ASP A 59 -5.67 11.45 -7.29
C ASP A 59 -6.94 10.61 -7.25
N PHE A 60 -7.69 10.72 -6.16
CA PHE A 60 -8.93 9.99 -6.00
C PHE A 60 -10.04 10.43 -6.96
N VAL A 61 -10.06 11.70 -7.38
CA VAL A 61 -11.05 12.21 -8.33
C VAL A 61 -10.83 11.55 -9.69
N ALA A 62 -9.56 11.41 -10.10
CA ALA A 62 -9.22 10.74 -11.34
C ALA A 62 -9.55 9.24 -11.33
N LEU A 63 -9.49 8.57 -10.17
CA LEU A 63 -9.85 7.15 -10.03
C LEU A 63 -11.35 6.87 -10.18
N THR A 64 -12.21 7.78 -9.71
CA THR A 64 -13.66 7.59 -9.74
C THR A 64 -14.34 8.29 -10.92
N SER A 65 -13.62 9.12 -11.67
CA SER A 65 -14.17 9.78 -12.85
C SER A 65 -14.41 8.76 -13.98
N THR A 66 -15.58 8.84 -14.61
CA THR A 66 -15.87 8.05 -15.82
C THR A 66 -14.82 8.32 -16.89
N ARG A 67 -14.24 7.25 -17.44
CA ARG A 67 -13.29 7.34 -18.54
C ARG A 67 -14.03 7.88 -19.78
N ALA A 68 -13.59 9.01 -20.31
CA ALA A 68 -14.12 9.61 -21.54
C ALA A 68 -13.82 8.73 -22.77
#